data_AF-A0A3G8GXP9-F1
#
_entry.id   AF-A0A3G8GXP9-F1
#
_cell.length_a   1.000
_cell.length_b   1.000
_cell.length_c   1.000
_cell.angle_alpha   90.00
_cell.angle_beta   90.00
_cell.angle_gamma   90.00
#
_symmetry.space_group_name_H-M   'P 1'
#
loop_
_entity.id
_entity.type
_entity.pdbx_description
1 polymer ?
#
loop_
_entity_poly.entity_id
_entity_poly.type
_entity_poly.pdbx_seq_one_letter_code
_entity_poly.pdbx_strand_id
1 'polypeptide(L)'
;MHLRHDRPPARVRQCPAASSGPAMSTPSDVSPSHQVPYRVHPATGADGPLLDAWLQARAPLPVPEARARRLSLDALLAQGGEGLCLVGRTSSGQPVCLMPVTLVHSLALGGWVAMVAEWWPPADPAEAAEAWRDACCAELADWCRAHGIRHIRLAPALVADAAQAPDGFRRDADGLWTRSLLPTPKQLG
;
A
#
# COMPACT_ATOMS: atom_id res chain seq x y z
N MET A 1 -74.60 -25.67 -9.45
CA MET A 1 -74.10 -25.20 -10.75
C MET A 1 -72.64 -24.82 -10.61
N HIS A 2 -71.74 -25.73 -11.00
CA HIS A 2 -70.28 -25.55 -10.96
C HIS A 2 -69.79 -25.53 -12.41
N LEU A 3 -69.25 -24.40 -12.88
CA LEU A 3 -68.63 -24.27 -14.19
C LEU A 3 -67.11 -24.33 -14.00
N ARG A 4 -66.53 -25.51 -14.26
CA ARG A 4 -65.09 -25.68 -14.42
C ARG A 4 -64.71 -25.24 -15.84
N HIS A 5 -63.69 -24.41 -15.97
CA HIS A 5 -63.05 -24.09 -17.24
C HIS A 5 -61.63 -24.61 -17.21
N ASP A 6 -61.42 -25.72 -17.92
CA ASP A 6 -60.13 -26.27 -18.26
C ASP A 6 -59.38 -25.32 -19.19
N ARG A 7 -58.17 -24.92 -18.81
CA ARG A 7 -57.27 -24.11 -19.63
C ARG A 7 -56.12 -25.02 -20.11
N PRO A 8 -55.86 -25.11 -21.43
CA PRO A 8 -54.80 -25.96 -21.96
C PRO A 8 -53.40 -25.38 -21.71
N PRO A 9 -52.34 -26.22 -21.65
CA PRO A 9 -50.98 -25.80 -21.33
C PRO A 9 -50.34 -24.98 -22.46
N ALA A 10 -49.60 -23.94 -22.08
CA ALA A 10 -48.88 -23.06 -22.98
C ALA A 10 -47.70 -23.78 -23.65
N ARG A 11 -47.56 -23.57 -24.96
CA ARG A 11 -46.47 -24.07 -25.80
C ARG A 11 -45.14 -23.43 -25.41
N VAL A 12 -44.14 -24.28 -25.19
CA VAL A 12 -42.73 -23.94 -25.03
C VAL A 12 -42.21 -23.31 -26.33
N ARG A 13 -41.78 -22.05 -26.27
CA ARG A 13 -41.03 -21.39 -27.35
C ARG A 13 -39.60 -21.93 -27.38
N GLN A 14 -39.24 -22.62 -28.45
CA GLN A 14 -37.86 -22.94 -28.78
C GLN A 14 -37.14 -21.66 -29.21
N CYS A 15 -36.01 -21.36 -28.57
CA CYS A 15 -35.09 -20.30 -29.01
C CYS A 15 -34.15 -20.86 -30.10
N PRO A 16 -33.86 -20.08 -31.16
CA PRO A 16 -32.89 -20.49 -32.18
C PRO A 16 -31.46 -20.44 -31.63
N ALA A 17 -30.66 -21.44 -32.01
CA ALA A 17 -29.24 -21.51 -31.70
C ALA A 17 -28.48 -20.42 -32.46
N ALA A 18 -28.01 -19.39 -31.75
CA ALA A 18 -26.98 -18.49 -32.23
C ALA A 18 -25.61 -19.05 -31.81
N SER A 19 -24.91 -19.63 -32.77
CA SER A 19 -23.49 -19.96 -32.66
C SER A 19 -22.66 -18.68 -32.73
N SER A 20 -22.41 -18.05 -31.58
CA SER A 20 -21.36 -17.03 -31.44
C SER A 20 -20.25 -17.63 -30.61
N GLY A 21 -19.20 -18.10 -31.29
CA GLY A 21 -17.98 -18.55 -30.64
C GLY A 21 -17.34 -17.40 -29.85
N PRO A 22 -16.63 -17.69 -28.73
CA PRO A 22 -15.94 -16.66 -27.98
C PRO A 22 -14.79 -16.12 -28.85
N ALA A 23 -14.83 -14.81 -29.13
CA ALA A 23 -13.67 -14.09 -29.63
C ALA A 23 -12.59 -14.17 -28.55
N MET A 24 -11.58 -15.00 -28.78
CA MET A 24 -10.38 -15.05 -27.94
C MET A 24 -9.75 -13.66 -27.97
N SER A 25 -9.77 -12.99 -26.82
CA SER A 25 -9.02 -11.75 -26.63
C SER A 25 -7.55 -12.07 -26.84
N THR A 26 -6.96 -11.44 -27.86
CA THR A 26 -5.51 -11.48 -28.05
C THR A 26 -4.85 -10.94 -26.78
N PRO A 27 -3.84 -11.62 -26.22
CA PRO A 27 -3.10 -11.08 -25.10
C PRO A 27 -2.52 -9.73 -25.55
N SER A 28 -2.86 -8.68 -24.78
CA SER A 28 -2.25 -7.38 -24.96
C SER A 28 -0.74 -7.57 -24.83
N ASP A 29 -0.03 -7.18 -25.87
CA ASP A 29 1.42 -7.18 -25.95
C ASP A 29 1.91 -6.17 -24.90
N VAL A 30 2.23 -6.67 -23.70
CA VAL A 30 2.85 -5.88 -22.65
C VAL A 30 4.24 -5.56 -23.16
N SER A 31 4.40 -4.34 -23.67
CA SER A 31 5.72 -3.77 -23.95
C SER A 31 6.58 -3.95 -22.69
N PRO A 32 7.76 -4.59 -22.77
CA PRO A 32 8.66 -4.65 -21.63
C PRO A 32 9.19 -3.25 -21.41
N SER A 33 8.47 -2.47 -20.61
CA SER A 33 9.03 -1.29 -19.96
C SER A 33 10.31 -1.75 -19.29
N HIS A 34 11.43 -1.04 -19.53
CA HIS A 34 12.69 -1.27 -18.86
C HIS A 34 12.47 -1.09 -17.35
N GLN A 35 12.02 -2.15 -16.68
CA GLN A 35 11.94 -2.21 -15.23
C GLN A 35 13.39 -2.33 -14.76
N VAL A 36 13.99 -1.19 -14.44
CA VAL A 36 15.08 -1.17 -13.47
C VAL A 36 14.52 -1.92 -12.25
N PRO A 37 15.12 -3.04 -11.83
CA PRO A 37 14.60 -3.79 -10.70
C PRO A 37 14.77 -2.92 -9.46
N TYR A 38 13.70 -2.27 -9.07
CA TYR A 38 13.62 -1.51 -7.83
C TYR A 38 13.01 -2.41 -6.76
N ARG A 39 13.44 -2.21 -5.51
CA ARG A 39 12.97 -3.00 -4.38
C ARG A 39 12.52 -2.09 -3.26
N VAL A 40 11.33 -2.36 -2.73
CA VAL A 40 10.88 -1.80 -1.46
C VAL A 40 10.89 -2.90 -0.41
N HIS A 41 11.35 -2.59 0.80
CA HIS A 41 11.32 -3.54 1.92
C HIS A 41 11.36 -2.80 3.28
N PRO A 42 10.96 -3.45 4.39
CA PRO A 42 11.27 -3.00 5.74
C PRO A 42 12.78 -2.90 5.95
N ALA A 43 13.25 -1.77 6.44
CA ALA A 43 14.63 -1.56 6.87
C ALA A 43 14.84 -2.15 8.27
N THR A 44 16.09 -2.49 8.55
CA THR A 44 16.57 -3.14 9.78
C THR A 44 17.67 -2.30 10.41
N GLY A 45 18.10 -2.63 11.63
CA GLY A 45 19.23 -1.95 12.28
C GLY A 45 20.52 -1.94 11.45
N ALA A 46 20.73 -2.91 10.56
CA ALA A 46 21.88 -2.95 9.67
C ALA A 46 21.87 -1.80 8.63
N ASP A 47 20.70 -1.25 8.32
CA ASP A 47 20.53 -0.15 7.37
C ASP A 47 20.83 1.22 8.00
N GLY A 48 20.91 1.30 9.33
CA GLY A 48 20.99 2.55 10.10
C GLY A 48 22.08 3.51 9.64
N PRO A 49 23.37 3.11 9.58
CA PRO A 49 24.44 4.02 9.17
C PRO A 49 24.26 4.59 7.76
N LEU A 50 23.77 3.78 6.82
CA LEU A 50 23.54 4.21 5.44
C LEU A 50 22.36 5.18 5.34
N LEU A 51 21.27 4.89 6.06
CA LEU A 51 20.08 5.73 6.07
C LEU A 51 20.33 7.07 6.79
N ASP A 52 21.07 7.08 7.90
CA ASP A 52 21.44 8.33 8.60
C ASP A 52 22.29 9.23 7.70
N ALA A 53 23.30 8.66 7.02
CA ALA A 53 24.13 9.39 6.07
C ALA A 53 23.30 9.95 4.90
N TRP A 54 22.38 9.15 4.35
CA TRP A 54 21.49 9.56 3.27
C TRP A 54 20.54 10.69 3.70
N LEU A 55 19.91 10.57 4.88
CA LEU A 55 19.05 11.60 5.44
C LEU A 55 19.82 12.91 5.70
N GLN A 56 21.05 12.83 6.20
CA GLN A 56 21.88 14.01 6.43
C GLN A 56 22.30 14.69 5.13
N ALA A 57 22.56 13.92 4.07
CA ALA A 57 22.85 14.48 2.75
C ALA A 57 21.62 15.17 2.13
N ARG A 58 20.42 14.61 2.32
CA ARG A 58 19.16 15.15 1.78
C ARG A 58 18.63 16.35 2.54
N ALA A 59 18.73 16.32 3.86
CA ALA A 59 18.24 17.37 4.75
C ALA A 59 19.22 17.50 5.93
N PRO A 60 20.28 18.31 5.76
CA PRO A 60 21.24 18.54 6.83
C PRO A 60 20.56 19.19 8.03
N LEU A 61 20.83 18.65 9.23
CA LEU A 61 20.37 19.21 10.49
C LEU A 61 21.58 19.65 11.35
N PRO A 62 21.40 20.63 12.25
CA PRO A 62 22.39 20.89 13.29
C PRO A 62 22.56 19.66 14.20
N VAL A 63 23.69 19.59 14.90
CA VAL A 63 24.11 18.40 15.65
C VAL A 63 23.05 17.85 16.63
N PRO A 64 22.38 18.65 17.48
CA PRO A 64 21.40 18.09 18.42
C PRO A 64 20.19 17.49 17.71
N GLU A 65 19.66 18.14 16.66
CA GLU A 65 18.53 17.63 15.88
C GLU A 65 18.92 16.41 15.04
N ALA A 66 20.13 16.39 14.47
CA ALA A 66 20.66 15.23 13.76
C ALA A 66 20.79 14.01 14.69
N ARG A 67 21.24 14.22 15.93
CA ARG A 67 21.30 13.17 16.95
C ARG A 67 19.90 12.67 17.32
N ALA A 68 18.94 13.57 17.50
CA ALA A 68 17.56 13.20 17.77
C ALA A 68 16.95 12.38 16.63
N ARG A 69 17.16 12.80 15.37
CA ARG A 69 16.72 12.05 14.18
C ARG A 69 17.33 10.65 14.15
N ARG A 70 18.62 10.50 14.45
CA ARG A 70 19.26 9.18 14.50
C ARG A 70 18.65 8.27 15.56
N LEU A 71 18.38 8.79 16.76
CA LEU A 71 17.72 8.00 17.82
C LEU A 71 16.32 7.56 17.41
N SER A 72 15.54 8.43 16.77
CA SER A 72 14.23 8.07 16.24
C SER A 72 14.33 7.03 15.12
N LEU A 73 15.32 7.15 14.23
CA LEU A 73 15.58 6.16 13.19
C LEU A 73 15.94 4.80 13.80
N ASP A 74 16.87 4.76 14.76
CA ASP A 74 17.29 3.52 15.43
C ASP A 74 16.10 2.80 16.09
N ALA A 75 15.19 3.56 16.73
CA ALA A 75 13.98 3.02 17.33
C ALA A 75 13.03 2.36 16.31
N LEU A 76 12.83 3.00 15.15
CA LEU A 76 12.03 2.45 14.05
C LEU A 76 12.69 1.22 13.42
N LEU A 77 14.02 1.25 13.23
CA LEU A 77 14.78 0.15 12.62
C LEU A 77 14.90 -1.08 13.52
N ALA A 78 14.76 -0.92 14.84
CA ALA A 78 14.72 -2.03 15.78
C ALA A 78 13.44 -2.87 15.65
N GLN A 79 12.39 -2.34 15.01
CA GLN A 79 11.08 -3.00 14.84
C GLN A 79 10.48 -3.52 16.16
N GLY A 80 10.79 -2.85 17.27
CA GLY A 80 10.44 -3.27 18.64
C GLY A 80 8.99 -3.00 19.06
N GLY A 81 8.08 -2.77 18.11
CA GLY A 81 6.67 -2.45 18.37
C GLY A 81 6.31 -0.96 18.29
N GLU A 82 7.28 -0.07 18.10
CA GLU A 82 7.03 1.37 17.92
C GLU A 82 6.68 1.74 16.47
N GLY A 83 7.11 0.93 15.52
CA GLY A 83 7.07 1.30 14.11
C GLY A 83 7.99 0.46 13.24
N LEU A 84 8.13 0.90 12.00
CA LEU A 84 9.13 0.44 11.04
C LEU A 84 9.51 1.58 10.10
N CYS A 85 10.58 1.40 9.33
CA CYS A 85 10.86 2.23 8.16
C CYS A 85 10.79 1.35 6.91
N LEU A 86 10.03 1.75 5.91
CA LEU A 86 10.12 1.15 4.58
C LEU A 86 11.12 1.95 3.74
N VAL A 87 12.04 1.26 3.08
CA VAL A 87 13.04 1.86 2.21
C VAL A 87 12.87 1.33 0.79
N GLY A 88 12.85 2.25 -0.17
CA GLY A 88 12.99 1.93 -1.59
C GLY A 88 14.44 2.05 -2.01
N ARG A 89 14.95 1.05 -2.75
CA ARG A 89 16.33 0.98 -3.20
C ARG A 89 16.43 0.72 -4.70
N THR A 90 17.46 1.31 -5.30
CA THR A 90 17.91 0.95 -6.65
C THR A 90 18.53 -0.45 -6.67
N SER A 91 18.82 -0.96 -7.87
CA SER A 91 19.59 -2.19 -8.07
C SER A 91 21.01 -2.14 -7.49
N SER A 92 21.60 -0.94 -7.37
CA SER A 92 22.90 -0.73 -6.70
C SER A 92 22.81 -0.73 -5.18
N GLY A 93 21.61 -0.90 -4.63
CA GLY A 93 21.34 -0.89 -3.20
C GLY A 93 21.33 0.51 -2.59
N GLN A 94 21.33 1.59 -3.37
CA GLN A 94 21.27 2.94 -2.80
C GLN A 94 19.83 3.30 -2.38
N PRO A 95 19.62 3.94 -1.21
CA PRO A 95 18.31 4.42 -0.81
C PRO A 95 17.83 5.51 -1.77
N VAL A 96 16.59 5.37 -2.21
CA VAL A 96 15.91 6.28 -3.12
C VAL A 96 14.82 7.03 -2.39
N CYS A 97 14.04 6.31 -1.60
CA CYS A 97 12.93 6.85 -0.84
C CYS A 97 12.81 6.17 0.53
N LEU A 98 12.13 6.83 1.46
CA LEU A 98 11.95 6.35 2.84
C LEU A 98 10.55 6.72 3.33
N MET A 99 9.87 5.75 3.93
CA MET A 99 8.56 5.92 4.57
C MET A 99 8.65 5.46 6.03
N PRO A 100 8.85 6.38 6.98
CA PRO A 100 8.68 6.11 8.39
C PRO A 100 7.22 5.75 8.70
N VAL A 101 7.03 4.70 9.48
CA VAL A 101 5.71 4.21 9.90
C VAL A 101 5.71 4.08 11.41
N THR A 102 4.77 4.75 12.08
CA THR A 102 4.56 4.61 13.51
C THR A 102 3.36 3.70 13.75
N LEU A 103 3.47 2.79 14.70
CA LEU A 103 2.32 2.02 15.16
C LEU A 103 1.63 2.79 16.28
N VAL A 104 0.31 2.98 16.17
CA VAL A 104 -0.48 3.68 17.18
C VAL A 104 -1.72 2.87 17.58
N HIS A 105 -2.14 2.97 18.84
CA HIS A 105 -3.41 2.43 19.28
C HIS A 105 -4.57 3.32 18.85
N SER A 106 -5.60 2.72 18.26
CA SER A 106 -6.86 3.38 17.91
C SER A 106 -8.03 2.63 18.53
N LEU A 107 -8.77 3.33 19.39
CA LEU A 107 -10.00 2.79 19.97
C LEU A 107 -11.13 2.74 18.92
N ALA A 108 -11.18 3.71 18.01
CA ALA A 108 -12.18 3.75 16.94
C ALA A 108 -12.03 2.60 15.94
N LEU A 109 -10.79 2.13 15.72
CA LEU A 109 -10.47 1.04 14.81
C LEU A 109 -10.18 -0.29 15.53
N GLY A 110 -10.33 -0.32 16.86
CA GLY A 110 -10.26 -1.54 17.66
C GLY A 110 -8.89 -2.21 17.72
N GLY A 111 -7.79 -1.45 17.70
CA GLY A 111 -6.45 -2.03 17.80
C GLY A 111 -5.33 -1.14 17.29
N TRP A 112 -4.23 -1.78 16.87
CA TRP A 112 -3.09 -1.10 16.27
C TRP A 112 -3.39 -0.63 14.85
N VAL A 113 -2.81 0.50 14.49
CA VAL A 113 -2.89 1.15 13.19
C VAL A 113 -1.48 1.54 12.76
N ALA A 114 -1.13 1.26 11.51
CA ALA A 114 0.09 1.78 10.90
C ALA A 114 -0.16 3.20 10.41
N MET A 115 0.45 4.19 11.06
CA MET A 115 0.35 5.60 10.71
C MET A 115 1.59 6.03 9.92
N VAL A 116 1.35 6.63 8.76
CA VAL A 116 2.38 7.28 7.95
C VAL A 116 2.10 8.78 7.97
N ALA A 117 2.97 9.53 8.65
CA ALA A 117 2.88 10.99 8.74
C ALA A 117 3.91 11.70 7.88
N GLU A 118 4.90 10.97 7.36
CA GLU A 118 6.06 11.50 6.67
C GLU A 118 6.44 10.63 5.46
N TRP A 119 6.92 11.28 4.40
CA TRP A 119 7.40 10.62 3.19
C TRP A 119 8.63 11.34 2.63
N TRP A 120 9.67 10.57 2.34
CA TRP A 120 10.87 11.03 1.65
C TRP A 120 10.84 10.51 0.21
N PRO A 121 10.30 11.26 -0.77
CA PRO A 121 10.23 10.81 -2.17
C PRO A 121 11.61 10.65 -2.79
N PRO A 122 11.74 9.99 -3.95
CA PRO A 122 12.94 10.10 -4.78
C PRO A 122 13.40 11.55 -4.95
N ALA A 123 14.71 11.78 -4.97
CA ALA A 123 15.27 13.12 -5.21
C ALA A 123 15.32 13.46 -6.71
N ASP A 124 15.46 12.45 -7.57
CA ASP A 124 15.44 12.62 -9.01
C ASP A 124 13.99 12.77 -9.50
N PRO A 125 13.63 13.90 -10.15
CA PRO A 125 12.29 14.09 -10.73
C PRO A 125 11.94 13.10 -11.84
N ALA A 126 12.93 12.47 -12.47
CA ALA A 126 12.70 11.41 -13.46
C ALA A 126 12.10 10.15 -12.83
N GLU A 127 12.25 9.98 -11.51
CA GLU A 127 11.62 8.90 -10.78
C GLU A 127 10.18 9.25 -10.40
N ALA A 128 9.25 8.37 -10.76
CA ALA A 128 7.84 8.54 -10.43
C ALA A 128 7.61 8.39 -8.91
N ALA A 129 7.64 9.50 -8.17
CA ALA A 129 7.48 9.53 -6.72
C ALA A 129 6.20 8.85 -6.22
N GLU A 130 5.12 8.94 -7.00
CA GLU A 130 3.85 8.27 -6.71
C GLU A 130 3.97 6.75 -6.82
N ALA A 131 4.67 6.23 -7.85
CA ALA A 131 4.89 4.79 -8.01
C ALA A 131 5.69 4.21 -6.83
N TRP A 132 6.70 4.93 -6.35
CA TRP A 132 7.46 4.54 -5.15
C TRP A 132 6.61 4.59 -3.87
N ARG A 133 5.80 5.64 -3.70
CA ARG A 133 4.87 5.74 -2.56
C ARG A 133 3.88 4.57 -2.58
N ASP A 134 3.32 4.26 -3.73
CA ASP A 134 2.33 3.20 -3.90
C ASP A 134 2.95 1.82 -3.66
N ALA A 135 4.19 1.60 -4.13
CA ALA A 135 4.97 0.40 -3.82
C ALA A 135 5.26 0.27 -2.31
N CYS A 136 5.61 1.36 -1.62
CA CYS A 136 5.71 1.39 -0.16
C CYS A 136 4.38 1.08 0.53
N CYS A 137 3.26 1.63 0.04
CA CYS A 137 1.94 1.34 0.60
C CYS A 137 1.52 -0.13 0.38
N ALA A 138 1.95 -0.75 -0.72
CA ALA A 138 1.73 -2.17 -0.99
C ALA A 138 2.55 -3.05 -0.02
N GLU A 139 3.86 -2.80 0.10
CA GLU A 139 4.73 -3.50 1.05
C GLU A 139 4.24 -3.33 2.50
N LEU A 140 3.81 -2.12 2.87
CA LEU A 140 3.23 -1.85 4.18
C LEU A 140 1.97 -2.69 4.43
N ALA A 141 1.10 -2.82 3.43
CA ALA A 141 -0.11 -3.62 3.54
C ALA A 141 0.21 -5.10 3.77
N ASP A 142 1.20 -5.65 3.07
CA ASP A 142 1.64 -7.03 3.26
C ASP A 142 2.27 -7.26 4.62
N TRP A 143 3.14 -6.33 5.05
CA TRP A 143 3.72 -6.35 6.40
C TRP A 143 2.63 -6.30 7.48
N CYS A 144 1.67 -5.37 7.36
CA CYS A 144 0.56 -5.23 8.32
C CYS A 144 -0.29 -6.51 8.39
N ARG A 145 -0.63 -7.11 7.24
CA ARG A 145 -1.38 -8.39 7.19
C ARG A 145 -0.64 -9.49 7.92
N ALA A 146 0.67 -9.62 7.73
CA ALA A 146 1.50 -10.62 8.40
C ALA A 146 1.53 -10.42 9.93
N HIS A 147 1.38 -9.17 10.40
CA HIS A 147 1.44 -8.79 11.82
C HIS A 147 0.05 -8.61 12.46
N GLY A 148 -1.04 -8.91 11.73
CA GLY A 148 -2.40 -8.80 12.23
C GLY A 148 -2.91 -7.36 12.40
N ILE A 149 -2.21 -6.37 11.82
CA ILE A 149 -2.63 -4.97 11.79
C ILE A 149 -3.63 -4.79 10.66
N ARG A 150 -4.79 -4.20 10.98
CA ARG A 150 -5.96 -4.16 10.08
C ARG A 150 -6.14 -2.83 9.36
N HIS A 151 -5.39 -1.80 9.74
CA HIS A 151 -5.59 -0.46 9.21
C HIS A 151 -4.26 0.25 8.98
N ILE A 152 -4.17 0.89 7.82
CA ILE A 152 -3.12 1.86 7.49
C ILE A 152 -3.78 3.23 7.40
N ARG A 153 -3.12 4.26 7.95
CA ARG A 153 -3.52 5.65 7.82
C ARG A 153 -2.38 6.50 7.26
N LEU A 154 -2.70 7.37 6.31
CA LEU A 154 -1.76 8.33 5.74
C LEU A 154 -2.22 9.75 6.10
N ALA A 155 -1.27 10.59 6.48
CA ALA A 155 -1.49 12.01 6.59
C ALA A 155 -1.92 12.59 5.22
N PRO A 156 -2.80 13.61 5.19
CA PRO A 156 -3.40 14.07 3.94
C PRO A 156 -2.36 14.69 2.99
N ALA A 157 -1.33 15.31 3.57
CA ALA A 157 -0.23 15.96 2.85
C ALA A 157 0.67 14.98 2.08
N LEU A 158 0.55 13.66 2.30
CA LEU A 158 1.34 12.64 1.59
C LEU A 158 0.77 12.29 0.21
N VAL A 159 -0.42 12.83 -0.11
CA VAL A 159 -1.10 12.63 -1.38
C VAL A 159 -1.12 13.96 -2.12
N ALA A 160 -0.47 14.01 -3.29
CA ALA A 160 -0.30 15.24 -4.06
C ALA A 160 -1.64 15.85 -4.50
N ASP A 161 -2.56 15.01 -4.97
CA ASP A 161 -3.93 15.42 -5.28
C ASP A 161 -4.90 14.95 -4.19
N ALA A 162 -5.42 15.89 -3.41
CA ALA A 162 -6.39 15.60 -2.37
C ALA A 162 -7.74 15.07 -2.90
N ALA A 163 -8.03 15.26 -4.19
CA ALA A 163 -9.22 14.73 -4.86
C ALA A 163 -9.01 13.29 -5.37
N GLN A 164 -7.77 12.87 -5.58
CA GLN A 164 -7.44 11.52 -6.05
C GLN A 164 -7.00 10.65 -4.88
N ALA A 165 -7.85 9.69 -4.50
CA ALA A 165 -7.50 8.73 -3.47
C ALA A 165 -6.34 7.82 -3.93
N PRO A 166 -5.34 7.55 -3.08
CA PRO A 166 -4.37 6.49 -3.33
C PRO A 166 -5.08 5.13 -3.42
N ASP A 167 -4.49 4.18 -4.13
CA ASP A 167 -5.17 2.90 -4.40
C ASP A 167 -5.54 2.14 -3.11
N GLY A 168 -6.80 1.76 -3.01
CA GLY A 168 -7.38 1.12 -1.83
C GLY A 168 -7.54 2.00 -0.58
N PHE A 169 -7.21 3.30 -0.64
CA PHE A 169 -7.45 4.25 0.44
C PHE A 169 -8.77 5.00 0.24
N ARG A 170 -9.40 5.39 1.35
CA ARG A 170 -10.56 6.30 1.38
C ARG A 170 -10.31 7.43 2.36
N ARG A 171 -10.86 8.60 2.09
CA ARG A 171 -10.83 9.72 3.04
C ARG A 171 -11.75 9.38 4.23
N ASP A 172 -11.24 9.54 5.45
CA ASP A 172 -12.01 9.39 6.68
C ASP A 172 -12.49 10.75 7.21
N ALA A 173 -13.38 10.75 8.20
CA ALA A 173 -14.02 11.96 8.73
C ALA A 173 -13.05 12.95 9.39
N ASP A 174 -11.93 12.46 9.93
CA ASP A 174 -10.84 13.28 10.48
C ASP A 174 -9.86 13.77 9.39
N GLY A 175 -10.17 13.51 8.13
CA GLY A 175 -9.40 13.94 6.98
C GLY A 175 -8.23 13.04 6.63
N LEU A 176 -7.91 12.00 7.42
CA LEU A 176 -6.84 11.06 7.09
C LEU A 176 -7.28 10.09 5.98
N TRP A 177 -6.31 9.65 5.19
CA TRP A 177 -6.55 8.54 4.26
C TRP A 177 -6.46 7.24 5.03
N THR A 178 -7.45 6.37 4.87
CA THR A 178 -7.50 5.09 5.58
C THR A 178 -7.67 3.94 4.60
N ARG A 179 -6.87 2.90 4.76
CA ARG A 179 -7.01 1.62 4.06
C ARG A 179 -7.27 0.52 5.09
N SER A 180 -8.38 -0.20 4.91
CA SER A 180 -8.69 -1.39 5.69
C SER A 180 -8.06 -2.62 5.02
N LEU A 181 -7.47 -3.48 5.84
CA LEU A 181 -6.80 -4.69 5.40
C LEU A 181 -7.58 -5.91 5.89
N LEU A 182 -7.83 -6.85 4.98
CA LEU A 182 -8.29 -8.17 5.36
C LEU A 182 -7.10 -8.96 5.89
N PRO A 183 -7.19 -9.59 7.08
CA PRO A 183 -6.14 -10.48 7.56
C PRO A 183 -5.90 -11.60 6.55
N THR A 184 -4.64 -11.96 6.32
CA THR A 184 -4.32 -13.18 5.57
C THR A 184 -4.79 -14.37 6.41
N PRO A 185 -5.64 -15.26 5.89
CA PRO A 185 -6.05 -16.44 6.63
C PRO A 185 -4.81 -17.26 6.99
N LYS A 186 -4.56 -17.47 8.29
CA LYS A 186 -3.54 -18.42 8.73
C LYS A 186 -4.03 -19.81 8.36
N GLN A 187 -3.31 -20.51 7.47
CA GLN A 187 -3.55 -21.94 7.28
C GLN A 187 -3.08 -22.65 8.55
N LEU A 188 -4.03 -23.22 9.29
CA LEU A 188 -3.75 -24.12 10.40
C LEU A 188 -3.45 -25.49 9.77
N GLY A 189 -2.17 -25.83 9.69
CA GLY A 189 -1.70 -27.16 9.33
C GLY A 189 -1.64 -28.08 10.54
#